data_AF-A0A2T0FNS0-F1
#
_entry.id   AF-A0A2T0FNS0-F1
#
_cell.length_a   1.000
_cell.length_b   1.000
_cell.length_c   1.000
_cell.angle_alpha   90.00
_cell.angle_beta   90.00
_cell.angle_gamma   90.00
#
_symmetry.space_group_name_H-M   'P 1'
#
loop_
_entity.id
_entity.type
_entity.pdbx_description
1 polymer ?
#
loop_
_entity_poly.entity_id
_entity_poly.type
_entity_poly.pdbx_seq_one_letter_code
_entity_poly.pdbx_strand_id
1 'polypeptide(L)'
;MTGSNAIPEDIQELRVDDINELAQTREALEGLWESSERGIAIFNEQIAKGNTNLERARKTEEKAAAVLRLRQEVQRLAEENESKFDMWQRAESEMTNTIEPFTQPRLAQRLSAEIKECTALGESLRTALIEGSISLQAFVKQYQANQVKIRRYEHTVSTLK
;
A
#
# COMPACT_ATOMS: atom_id res chain seq x y z
N MET A 1 -4.76 -87.03 78.27
CA MET A 1 -4.59 -85.66 78.76
C MET A 1 -3.72 -84.91 77.76
N THR A 2 -4.36 -83.97 77.07
CA THR A 2 -3.85 -82.76 76.39
C THR A 2 -2.40 -82.80 75.87
N GLY A 3 -2.23 -83.32 74.66
CA GLY A 3 -1.06 -83.01 73.83
C GLY A 3 -1.12 -81.53 73.43
N SER A 4 -0.07 -80.79 73.77
CA SER A 4 0.14 -79.41 73.36
C SER A 4 0.19 -79.33 71.83
N ASN A 5 -0.89 -78.87 71.20
CA ASN A 5 -0.87 -78.40 69.81
C ASN A 5 -0.37 -76.95 69.79
N ALA A 6 0.85 -76.74 70.29
CA ALA A 6 1.60 -75.54 69.95
C ALA A 6 2.03 -75.71 68.50
N ILE A 7 1.46 -74.91 67.59
CA ILE A 7 2.03 -74.74 66.26
C ILE A 7 3.48 -74.27 66.50
N PRO A 8 4.49 -74.96 65.95
CA PRO A 8 5.89 -74.54 66.10
C PRO A 8 6.04 -73.06 65.74
N GLU A 9 6.75 -72.28 66.57
CA GLU A 9 6.98 -70.84 66.34
C GLU A 9 7.49 -70.59 64.91
N ASP A 10 8.37 -71.46 64.43
CA ASP A 10 8.92 -71.45 63.06
C ASP A 10 7.85 -71.51 61.96
N ILE A 11 6.71 -72.17 62.19
CA ILE A 11 5.59 -72.27 61.24
C ILE A 11 4.69 -71.02 61.32
N GLN A 12 4.64 -70.35 62.48
CA GLN A 12 3.93 -69.07 62.63
C GLN A 12 4.72 -67.93 62.01
N GLU A 13 6.04 -67.91 62.19
CA GLU A 13 6.95 -66.93 61.57
C GLU A 13 6.91 -67.01 60.04
N LEU A 14 7.01 -68.23 59.46
CA LEU A 14 6.88 -68.42 58.00
C LEU A 14 5.55 -67.89 57.44
N ARG A 15 4.44 -68.05 58.17
CA ARG A 15 3.13 -67.53 57.73
C ARG A 15 3.02 -66.01 57.82
N VAL A 16 3.69 -65.39 58.79
CA VAL A 16 3.71 -63.93 58.93
C VAL A 16 4.59 -63.31 57.84
N ASP A 17 5.72 -63.94 57.52
CA ASP A 17 6.61 -63.51 56.44
C ASP A 17 5.92 -63.63 55.07
N ASP A 18 5.23 -64.75 54.79
CA ASP A 18 4.45 -64.92 53.55
C ASP A 18 3.32 -63.88 53.42
N ILE A 19 2.66 -63.53 54.53
CA ILE A 19 1.60 -62.50 54.54
C ILE A 19 2.20 -61.10 54.33
N ASN A 20 3.37 -60.82 54.90
CA ASN A 20 4.07 -59.55 54.72
C ASN A 20 4.59 -59.41 53.28
N GLU A 21 5.11 -60.47 52.67
CA GLU A 21 5.48 -60.47 51.25
C GLU A 21 4.26 -60.23 50.36
N LEU A 22 3.12 -60.87 50.63
CA LEU A 22 1.89 -60.64 49.86
C LEU A 22 1.36 -59.21 50.02
N ALA A 23 1.49 -58.62 51.22
CA ALA A 23 1.13 -57.22 51.46
C ALA A 23 2.06 -56.24 50.72
N GLN A 24 3.37 -56.50 50.72
CA GLN A 24 4.35 -55.72 49.96
C GLN A 24 4.14 -55.85 48.44
N THR A 25 3.77 -57.03 47.97
CA THR A 25 3.44 -57.26 46.55
C THR A 25 2.18 -56.48 46.16
N ARG A 26 1.17 -56.42 47.04
CA ARG A 26 -0.05 -55.64 46.81
C ARG A 26 0.24 -54.14 46.75
N GLU A 27 1.05 -53.62 47.66
CA GLU A 27 1.44 -52.21 47.69
C GLU A 27 2.29 -51.83 46.46
N ALA A 28 3.18 -52.74 46.03
CA ALA A 28 3.93 -52.60 44.78
C ALA A 28 3.02 -52.62 43.55
N LEU A 29 1.97 -53.44 43.54
CA LEU A 29 0.97 -53.48 42.47
C LEU A 29 0.06 -52.25 42.44
N GLU A 30 -0.34 -51.71 43.59
CA GLU A 30 -1.07 -50.43 43.70
C GLU A 30 -0.18 -49.27 43.23
N GLY A 31 1.10 -49.23 43.58
CA GLY A 31 2.06 -48.26 43.07
C GLY A 31 2.28 -48.35 41.54
N LEU A 32 2.24 -49.57 40.98
CA LEU A 32 2.29 -49.79 39.52
C LEU A 32 0.99 -49.33 38.84
N TRP A 33 -0.18 -49.54 39.45
CA TRP A 33 -1.46 -49.05 38.95
C TRP A 33 -1.50 -47.51 38.89
N GLU A 34 -1.10 -46.84 39.96
CA GLU A 34 -0.97 -45.37 40.02
C GLU A 34 0.05 -44.83 39.01
N SER A 35 1.13 -45.58 38.74
CA SER A 35 2.10 -45.22 37.70
C SER A 35 1.49 -45.27 36.29
N SER A 36 0.55 -46.19 36.05
CA SER A 36 -0.18 -46.28 34.78
C SER A 36 -1.21 -45.16 34.62
N GLU A 37 -1.93 -44.79 35.69
CA GLU A 37 -2.89 -43.69 35.69
C GLU A 37 -2.20 -42.33 35.49
N ARG A 38 -1.04 -42.11 36.15
CA ARG A 38 -0.21 -40.92 35.90
C ARG A 38 0.32 -40.88 34.48
N GLY A 39 0.73 -42.03 33.92
CA GLY A 39 1.13 -42.13 32.52
C GLY A 39 0.02 -41.77 31.53
N ILE A 40 -1.20 -42.26 31.78
CA ILE A 40 -2.40 -41.93 31.00
C ILE A 40 -2.75 -40.44 31.14
N ALA A 41 -2.66 -39.87 32.34
CA ALA A 41 -2.90 -38.45 32.57
C ALA A 41 -1.90 -37.57 31.80
N ILE A 42 -0.61 -37.90 31.85
CA ILE A 42 0.45 -37.21 31.08
C ILE A 42 0.20 -37.35 29.58
N PHE A 43 -0.13 -38.56 29.10
CA PHE A 43 -0.45 -38.79 27.69
C PHE A 43 -1.64 -37.94 27.23
N ASN A 44 -2.73 -37.92 27.99
CA ASN A 44 -3.92 -37.12 27.68
C ASN A 44 -3.61 -35.61 27.72
N GLU A 45 -2.78 -35.16 28.65
CA GLU A 45 -2.30 -33.77 28.71
C GLU A 45 -1.48 -33.41 27.46
N GLN A 46 -0.60 -34.29 27.00
CA GLN A 46 0.19 -34.08 25.78
C GLN A 46 -0.69 -34.08 24.53
N ILE A 47 -1.70 -34.94 24.44
CA ILE A 47 -2.69 -34.91 23.34
C ILE A 47 -3.48 -33.59 23.36
N ALA A 48 -3.91 -33.13 24.53
CA ALA A 48 -4.60 -31.85 24.66
C ALA A 48 -3.71 -30.65 24.24
N LYS A 49 -2.44 -30.65 24.66
CA LYS A 49 -1.44 -29.66 24.21
C LYS A 49 -1.20 -29.75 22.70
N GLY A 50 -1.08 -30.96 22.15
CA GLY A 50 -0.96 -31.19 20.71
C GLY A 50 -2.14 -30.62 19.93
N ASN A 51 -3.37 -30.88 20.39
CA ASN A 51 -4.59 -30.37 19.77
C ASN A 51 -4.70 -28.84 19.83
N THR A 52 -4.35 -28.22 20.96
CA THR A 52 -4.32 -26.74 21.08
C THR A 52 -3.25 -26.11 20.18
N ASN A 53 -2.10 -26.76 20.02
CA ASN A 53 -1.05 -26.29 19.10
C ASN A 53 -1.47 -26.43 17.63
N LEU A 54 -2.12 -27.53 17.26
CA LEU A 54 -2.69 -27.71 15.92
C LEU A 54 -3.73 -26.63 15.60
N GLU A 55 -4.60 -26.31 16.56
CA GLU A 55 -5.60 -25.25 16.39
C GLU A 55 -4.95 -23.86 16.23
N ARG A 56 -3.90 -23.57 17.01
CA ARG A 56 -3.11 -22.34 16.83
C ARG A 56 -2.42 -22.28 15.47
N ALA A 57 -1.88 -23.40 15.00
CA ALA A 57 -1.24 -23.49 13.69
C ALA A 57 -2.25 -23.20 12.56
N ARG A 58 -3.45 -23.82 12.59
CA ARG A 58 -4.53 -23.55 11.64
C ARG A 58 -4.93 -22.08 11.61
N LYS A 59 -5.15 -21.46 12.78
CA LYS A 59 -5.47 -20.02 12.86
C LYS A 59 -4.35 -19.13 12.31
N THR A 60 -3.10 -19.54 12.47
CA THR A 60 -1.95 -18.81 11.95
C THR A 60 -1.88 -18.93 10.43
N GLU A 61 -2.14 -20.12 9.89
CA GLU A 61 -2.21 -20.37 8.46
C GLU A 61 -3.35 -19.58 7.78
N GLU A 62 -4.53 -19.56 8.39
CA GLU A 62 -5.66 -18.75 7.90
C GLU A 62 -5.32 -17.25 7.86
N LYS A 63 -4.69 -16.73 8.92
CA LYS A 63 -4.22 -15.34 8.97
C LYS A 63 -3.14 -15.06 7.92
N ALA A 64 -2.21 -15.99 7.72
CA ALA A 64 -1.17 -15.87 6.71
C ALA A 64 -1.78 -15.82 5.29
N ALA A 65 -2.77 -16.67 5.01
CA ALA A 65 -3.50 -16.64 3.75
C ALA A 65 -4.28 -15.32 3.56
N ALA A 66 -4.91 -14.79 4.61
CA ALA A 66 -5.58 -13.49 4.56
C ALA A 66 -4.61 -12.34 4.29
N VAL A 67 -3.43 -12.34 4.93
CA VAL A 67 -2.38 -11.34 4.68
C VAL A 67 -1.86 -11.43 3.24
N LEU A 68 -1.67 -12.63 2.69
CA LEU A 68 -1.26 -12.82 1.31
C LEU A 68 -2.31 -12.26 0.33
N ARG A 69 -3.60 -12.52 0.56
CA ARG A 69 -4.67 -11.94 -0.25
C ARG A 69 -4.69 -10.42 -0.18
N LEU A 70 -4.53 -9.85 1.02
CA LEU A 70 -4.46 -8.39 1.19
C LEU A 70 -3.27 -7.79 0.46
N ARG A 71 -2.10 -8.45 0.48
CA ARG A 71 -0.91 -7.98 -0.26
C ARG A 71 -1.16 -7.97 -1.77
N GLN A 72 -1.78 -9.02 -2.31
CA GLN A 72 -2.14 -9.09 -3.72
C GLN A 72 -3.13 -7.97 -4.10
N GLU A 73 -4.12 -7.71 -3.25
CA GLU A 73 -5.10 -6.65 -3.50
C GLU A 73 -4.46 -5.25 -3.42
N VAL A 74 -3.58 -5.01 -2.45
CA VAL A 74 -2.83 -3.75 -2.36
C VAL A 74 -1.95 -3.56 -3.60
N GLN A 75 -1.29 -4.61 -4.08
CA GLN A 75 -0.49 -4.54 -5.31
C GLN A 75 -1.36 -4.20 -6.52
N ARG A 76 -2.51 -4.88 -6.68
CA ARG A 76 -3.46 -4.59 -7.77
C ARG A 76 -3.96 -3.15 -7.71
N LEU A 77 -4.30 -2.65 -6.52
CA LEU A 77 -4.74 -1.28 -6.32
C LEU A 77 -3.62 -0.26 -6.59
N ALA A 78 -2.37 -0.59 -6.26
CA ALA A 78 -1.23 0.26 -6.57
C ALA A 78 -1.02 0.39 -8.08
N GLU A 79 -1.07 -0.73 -8.82
CA GLU A 79 -0.99 -0.76 -10.28
C GLU A 79 -2.15 0.02 -10.93
N GLU A 80 -3.37 -0.15 -10.42
CA GLU A 80 -4.55 0.59 -10.89
C GLU A 80 -4.41 2.10 -10.63
N ASN A 81 -3.88 2.48 -9.47
CA ASN A 81 -3.67 3.87 -9.11
C ASN A 81 -2.57 4.53 -9.96
N GLU A 82 -1.47 3.82 -10.23
CA GLU A 82 -0.41 4.28 -11.12
C GLU A 82 -0.96 4.51 -12.54
N SER A 83 -1.74 3.57 -13.07
CA SER A 83 -2.41 3.76 -14.37
C SER A 83 -3.35 4.96 -14.39
N LYS A 84 -4.11 5.20 -13.32
CA LYS A 84 -5.00 6.36 -13.21
C LYS A 84 -4.22 7.68 -13.10
N PHE A 85 -3.10 7.66 -12.39
CA PHE A 85 -2.21 8.80 -12.27
C PHE A 85 -1.60 9.17 -13.63
N ASP A 86 -1.14 8.18 -14.40
CA ASP A 86 -0.64 8.40 -15.76
C ASP A 86 -1.70 9.01 -16.69
N MET A 87 -2.95 8.51 -16.60
CA MET A 87 -4.07 9.07 -17.36
C MET A 87 -4.35 10.53 -16.98
N TRP A 88 -4.37 10.82 -15.67
CA TRP A 88 -4.55 12.18 -15.17
C TRP A 88 -3.43 13.10 -15.65
N GLN A 89 -2.17 12.65 -15.59
CA GLN A 89 -1.02 13.45 -16.03
C GLN A 89 -1.08 13.75 -17.53
N ARG A 90 -1.52 12.81 -18.37
CA ARG A 90 -1.75 13.06 -19.81
C ARG A 90 -2.86 14.08 -20.02
N ALA A 91 -3.99 13.92 -19.34
CA ALA A 91 -5.11 14.86 -19.43
C ALA A 91 -4.73 16.26 -18.94
N GLU A 92 -3.96 16.36 -17.86
CA GLU A 92 -3.43 17.63 -17.36
C GLU A 92 -2.49 18.25 -18.40
N SER A 93 -1.57 17.47 -18.98
CA SER A 93 -0.67 17.97 -20.01
C SER A 93 -1.43 18.48 -21.25
N GLU A 94 -2.45 17.76 -21.71
CA GLU A 94 -3.30 18.19 -22.84
C GLU A 94 -4.06 19.47 -22.50
N MET A 95 -4.62 19.55 -21.29
CA MET A 95 -5.32 20.72 -20.80
C MET A 95 -4.37 21.92 -20.70
N THR A 96 -3.18 21.75 -20.13
CA THR A 96 -2.16 22.80 -20.07
C THR A 96 -1.78 23.23 -21.48
N ASN A 97 -1.47 22.32 -22.39
CA ASN A 97 -1.12 22.66 -23.78
C ASN A 97 -2.24 23.40 -24.51
N THR A 98 -3.50 23.09 -24.19
CA THR A 98 -4.67 23.74 -24.80
C THR A 98 -4.94 25.12 -24.19
N ILE A 99 -4.82 25.27 -22.87
CA ILE A 99 -5.13 26.50 -22.13
C ILE A 99 -3.97 27.49 -22.18
N GLU A 100 -2.72 27.02 -22.15
CA GLU A 100 -1.52 27.84 -22.05
C GLU A 100 -1.46 28.96 -23.10
N PRO A 101 -1.80 28.74 -24.39
CA PRO A 101 -1.85 29.79 -25.40
C PRO A 101 -2.85 30.92 -25.11
N PHE A 102 -3.88 30.64 -24.31
CA PHE A 102 -4.92 31.59 -23.91
C PHE A 102 -4.71 32.20 -22.53
N THR A 103 -3.63 31.82 -21.85
CA THR A 103 -3.26 32.47 -20.59
C THR A 103 -2.90 33.93 -20.82
N GLN A 104 -3.22 34.79 -19.83
CA GLN A 104 -2.92 36.22 -19.93
C GLN A 104 -1.44 36.51 -20.28
N PRO A 105 -0.43 35.83 -19.70
CA PRO A 105 0.96 36.05 -20.06
C PRO A 105 1.27 35.71 -21.52
N ARG A 106 0.73 34.61 -22.06
CA ARG A 106 0.94 34.23 -23.47
C ARG A 106 0.22 35.14 -24.44
N LEU A 107 -1.01 35.56 -24.11
CA LEU A 107 -1.73 36.56 -24.89
C LEU A 107 -0.98 37.89 -24.90
N ALA A 108 -0.46 38.34 -23.75
CA ALA A 108 0.35 39.54 -23.66
C ALA A 108 1.66 39.44 -24.46
N GLN A 109 2.33 38.28 -24.43
CA GLN A 109 3.53 38.02 -25.23
C GLN A 109 3.22 38.07 -26.72
N ARG A 110 2.14 37.42 -27.17
CA ARG A 110 1.70 37.40 -28.57
C ARG A 110 1.33 38.80 -29.06
N LEU A 111 0.53 39.54 -28.29
CA LEU A 111 0.19 40.93 -28.59
C LEU A 111 1.44 41.82 -28.66
N SER A 112 2.43 41.60 -27.79
CA SER A 112 3.69 42.34 -27.83
C SER A 112 4.52 42.02 -29.09
N ALA A 113 4.48 40.79 -29.59
CA ALA A 113 5.10 40.42 -30.86
C ALA A 113 4.40 41.09 -32.04
N GLU A 114 3.07 41.08 -32.08
CA GLU A 114 2.26 41.76 -33.10
C GLU A 114 2.50 43.27 -33.13
N ILE A 115 2.69 43.92 -31.98
CA ILE A 115 3.08 45.34 -31.89
C ILE A 115 4.43 45.57 -32.59
N LYS A 116 5.41 44.69 -32.36
CA LYS A 116 6.74 44.80 -33.01
C LYS A 116 6.63 44.64 -34.52
N GLU A 117 5.84 43.67 -34.99
CA GLU A 117 5.61 43.44 -36.42
C GLU A 117 4.91 44.64 -37.07
N CYS A 118 3.87 45.18 -36.43
CA CYS A 118 3.20 46.39 -36.90
C CYS A 118 4.14 47.60 -36.92
N THR A 119 5.03 47.72 -35.93
CA THR A 119 6.04 48.79 -35.90
C THR A 119 7.01 48.66 -37.08
N ALA A 120 7.52 47.45 -37.33
CA ALA A 120 8.39 47.17 -38.48
C ALA A 120 7.68 47.42 -39.83
N LEU A 121 6.40 47.05 -39.96
CA LEU A 121 5.59 47.39 -41.13
C LEU A 121 5.47 48.91 -41.31
N GLY A 122 5.28 49.64 -40.21
CA GLY A 122 5.23 51.10 -40.22
C GLY A 122 6.52 51.74 -40.72
N GLU A 123 7.67 51.18 -40.32
CA GLU A 123 8.99 51.60 -40.82
C GLU A 123 9.16 51.26 -42.30
N SER A 124 8.80 50.04 -42.72
CA SER A 124 8.82 49.62 -44.12
C SER A 124 7.97 50.54 -45.01
N LEU A 125 6.77 50.91 -44.58
CA LEU A 125 5.91 51.85 -45.30
C LEU A 125 6.56 53.24 -45.44
N ARG A 126 7.29 53.71 -44.41
CA ARG A 126 8.01 55.00 -44.48
C ARG A 126 9.15 54.92 -45.49
N THR A 127 9.92 53.84 -45.48
CA THR A 127 10.99 53.61 -46.46
C THR A 127 10.41 53.56 -47.88
N ALA A 128 9.31 52.84 -48.09
CA ALA A 128 8.65 52.75 -49.39
C ALA A 128 8.18 54.13 -49.91
N LEU A 129 7.71 55.01 -49.01
CA LEU A 129 7.33 56.37 -49.38
C LEU A 129 8.55 57.19 -49.82
N ILE A 130 9.67 57.09 -49.10
CA ILE A 130 10.92 57.80 -49.41
C ILE A 130 11.49 57.33 -50.75
N GLU A 131 11.42 56.03 -51.02
CA GLU A 131 11.83 55.42 -52.29
C GLU A 131 10.88 55.72 -53.46
N GLY A 132 9.71 56.30 -53.18
CA GLY A 132 8.68 56.59 -54.18
C GLY A 132 7.95 55.35 -54.70
N SER A 133 8.09 54.19 -54.05
CA SER A 133 7.44 52.94 -54.45
C SER A 133 5.95 52.88 -54.05
N ILE A 134 5.50 53.81 -53.20
CA ILE A 134 4.08 53.99 -52.82
C ILE A 134 3.66 55.46 -52.98
N SER A 135 2.41 55.69 -53.38
CA SER A 135 1.85 57.04 -53.43
C SER A 135 1.58 57.58 -52.03
N LEU A 136 1.69 58.91 -51.86
CA LEU A 136 1.43 59.57 -50.57
C LEU A 136 0.05 59.22 -50.00
N GLN A 137 -0.98 59.18 -50.85
CA GLN A 137 -2.34 58.87 -50.43
C GLN A 137 -2.49 57.41 -49.96
N ALA A 138 -1.82 56.46 -50.64
CA ALA A 138 -1.80 55.06 -50.22
C ALA A 138 -1.01 54.87 -48.91
N PHE A 139 0.13 55.56 -48.78
CA PHE A 139 0.92 55.58 -47.54
C PHE A 139 0.09 56.09 -46.36
N VAL A 140 -0.52 57.28 -46.47
CA VAL A 140 -1.30 57.88 -45.37
C VAL A 140 -2.40 56.92 -44.90
N LYS A 141 -3.14 56.33 -45.83
CA LYS A 141 -4.21 55.37 -45.51
C LYS A 141 -3.68 54.13 -44.78
N GLN A 142 -2.63 53.50 -45.31
CA GLN A 142 -2.07 52.27 -44.74
C GLN A 142 -1.36 52.52 -43.40
N TYR A 143 -0.60 53.60 -43.32
CA TYR A 143 0.14 53.98 -42.12
C TYR A 143 -0.81 54.38 -40.98
N GLN A 144 -1.87 55.15 -41.25
CA GLN A 144 -2.89 55.47 -40.24
C GLN A 144 -3.61 54.21 -39.73
N ALA A 145 -3.99 53.30 -40.63
CA ALA A 145 -4.62 52.03 -40.23
C ALA A 145 -3.68 51.21 -39.34
N ASN A 146 -2.40 51.16 -39.67
CA ASN A 146 -1.38 50.47 -38.88
C ASN A 146 -1.18 51.10 -37.49
N GLN A 147 -1.15 52.44 -37.41
CA GLN A 147 -1.05 53.17 -36.13
C GLN A 147 -2.26 53.00 -35.22
N VAL A 148 -3.46 52.82 -35.79
CA VAL A 148 -4.66 52.49 -35.00
C VAL A 148 -4.56 51.07 -34.43
N LYS A 149 -4.03 50.10 -35.20
CA LYS A 149 -3.81 48.74 -34.72
C LYS A 149 -2.81 48.69 -33.56
N ILE A 150 -1.65 49.35 -33.71
CA ILE A 150 -0.62 49.42 -32.66
C ILE A 150 -1.22 49.94 -31.35
N ARG A 151 -1.91 51.10 -31.39
CA ARG A 151 -2.53 51.69 -30.20
C ARG A 151 -3.58 50.79 -29.55
N ARG A 152 -4.35 50.06 -30.35
CA ARG A 152 -5.31 49.08 -29.81
C ARG A 152 -4.59 47.96 -29.08
N TYR A 153 -3.54 47.40 -29.67
CA TYR A 153 -2.77 46.32 -29.03
C TYR A 153 -2.04 46.80 -27.78
N GLU A 154 -1.43 47.98 -27.79
CA GLU A 154 -0.80 48.59 -26.61
C GLU A 154 -1.79 48.78 -25.47
N HIS A 155 -3.00 49.26 -25.78
CA HIS A 155 -4.07 49.38 -24.80
C HIS A 155 -4.46 48.03 -24.22
N THR A 156 -4.69 47.01 -25.06
CA THR A 156 -5.03 45.66 -24.61
C THR A 156 -3.92 45.03 -23.75
N VAL A 157 -2.65 45.22 -24.11
CA VAL A 157 -1.51 44.75 -23.30
C VAL A 157 -1.47 45.47 -21.95
N SER A 158 -1.76 46.77 -21.90
CA SER A 158 -1.79 47.51 -20.64
C SER A 158 -2.89 47.03 -19.69
N THR A 159 -4.01 46.54 -20.22
CA THR A 159 -5.12 45.98 -19.43
C THR A 159 -4.91 44.53 -18.99
N LEU A 160 -3.94 43.82 -19.59
CA LEU A 160 -3.62 42.43 -19.28
C LEU A 160 -2.49 42.27 -18.25
N LYS A 161 -1.86 43.38 -17.83
CA LYS A 161 -0.83 43.41 -16.78
C LYS A 161 -1.45 43.72 -15.43
#